data_AF-A0A3D5KQE9-F1
#
_entry.id   AF-A0A3D5KQE9-F1
#
_cell.length_a   1.000
_cell.length_b   1.000
_cell.length_c   1.000
_cell.angle_alpha   90.00
_cell.angle_beta   90.00
_cell.angle_gamma   90.00
#
_symmetry.space_group_name_H-M   'P 1'
#
loop_
_entity.id
_entity.type
_entity.pdbx_description
1 polymer ?
#
loop_
_entity_poly.entity_id
_entity_poly.type
_entity_poly.pdbx_seq_one_letter_code
_entity_poly.pdbx_strand_id
1 'polypeptide(L)'
;MVDLHGSPQEILASASFYLFFLFLAMRSLFEKRRDRLMYALIIFTSQFLTTLLFPQMKGYSGWLVFTILIGLVVGVPHPPSEIEQPLNGPRKILGWFALLVFILCLTPDPIELIFSTAQP
;
A
#
# COMPACT_ATOMS: atom_id res chain seq x y z
N MET A 1 -0.41 3.64 -9.22
CA MET A 1 -0.63 5.05 -8.83
C MET A 1 -1.11 5.79 -10.07
N VAL A 2 -1.97 6.79 -9.93
CA VAL A 2 -2.47 7.55 -11.10
C VAL A 2 -1.40 8.57 -11.49
N ASP A 3 -0.86 8.41 -12.70
CA ASP A 3 0.12 9.34 -13.26
C ASP A 3 -0.62 10.48 -13.98
N LEU A 4 -0.47 11.71 -13.49
CA LEU A 4 -1.18 12.89 -14.01
C LEU A 4 -0.52 13.51 -15.25
N HIS A 5 0.61 12.97 -15.73
CA HIS A 5 1.41 13.55 -16.80
C HIS A 5 1.05 13.05 -18.21
N GLY A 6 0.02 12.20 -18.34
CA GLY A 6 -0.44 11.65 -19.62
C GLY A 6 -1.55 12.46 -20.28
N SER A 7 -2.01 11.99 -21.45
CA SER A 7 -3.21 12.53 -22.10
C SER A 7 -4.47 12.28 -21.25
N PRO A 8 -5.55 13.07 -21.39
CA PRO A 8 -6.77 12.88 -20.58
C PRO A 8 -7.36 11.46 -20.65
N GLN A 9 -7.20 10.79 -21.80
CA GLN A 9 -7.67 9.41 -22.00
C GLN A 9 -6.82 8.40 -21.21
N GLU A 10 -5.50 8.57 -21.18
CA GLU A 10 -4.58 7.71 -20.41
C GLU A 10 -4.78 7.88 -18.90
N ILE A 11 -5.01 9.11 -18.44
CA ILE A 11 -5.31 9.40 -17.04
C ILE A 11 -6.62 8.69 -16.64
N LEU A 12 -7.66 8.80 -17.45
CA LEU A 12 -8.94 8.16 -17.16
C LEU A 12 -8.83 6.62 -17.17
N ALA A 13 -8.10 6.07 -18.13
CA ALA A 13 -7.87 4.63 -18.21
C ALA A 13 -7.09 4.13 -16.99
N SER A 14 -5.93 4.73 -16.69
CA SER A 14 -5.10 4.34 -15.54
C SER A 14 -5.83 4.50 -14.21
N ALA A 15 -6.61 5.57 -14.02
CA ALA A 15 -7.45 5.77 -12.85
C ALA A 15 -8.51 4.67 -12.70
N SER A 16 -9.19 4.32 -13.79
CA SER A 16 -10.22 3.26 -13.77
C SER A 16 -9.62 1.89 -13.46
N PHE A 17 -8.50 1.54 -14.10
CA PHE A 17 -7.79 0.30 -13.81
C PHE A 17 -7.27 0.25 -12.37
N TYR A 18 -6.75 1.37 -11.87
CA TYR A 18 -6.22 1.45 -10.52
C TYR A 18 -7.32 1.37 -9.45
N LEU A 19 -8.47 1.99 -9.68
CA LEU A 19 -9.62 1.90 -8.78
C LEU A 19 -10.19 0.47 -8.76
N PHE A 20 -10.30 -0.17 -9.92
CA PHE A 20 -10.68 -1.58 -10.02
C PHE A 20 -9.68 -2.49 -9.28
N PHE A 21 -8.39 -2.23 -9.46
CA PHE A 21 -7.32 -2.92 -8.76
C PHE A 21 -7.46 -2.80 -7.23
N LEU A 22 -7.63 -1.58 -6.71
CA LEU A 22 -7.83 -1.35 -5.27
C LEU A 22 -9.08 -2.07 -4.75
N PHE A 23 -10.18 -2.02 -5.51
CA PHE A 23 -11.38 -2.75 -5.16
C PHE A 23 -11.13 -4.25 -5.09
N LEU A 24 -10.36 -4.84 -6.01
CA LEU A 24 -10.02 -6.25 -5.97
C LEU A 24 -9.10 -6.59 -4.77
N ALA A 25 -8.09 -5.76 -4.51
CA ALA A 25 -7.17 -5.91 -3.38
C ALA A 25 -7.86 -5.89 -2.02
N MET A 26 -8.87 -5.04 -1.85
CA MET A 26 -9.64 -4.93 -0.61
C MET A 26 -10.59 -6.12 -0.36
N ARG A 27 -10.69 -7.07 -1.29
CA ARG A 27 -11.54 -8.26 -1.14
C ARG A 27 -11.17 -9.11 0.07
N SER A 28 -9.88 -9.26 0.36
CA SER A 28 -9.47 -10.06 1.51
C SER A 28 -9.77 -9.40 2.85
N LEU A 29 -9.85 -8.08 2.92
CA LEU A 29 -10.00 -7.37 4.19
C LEU A 29 -11.46 -7.12 4.55
N PHE A 30 -12.32 -6.91 3.55
CA PHE A 30 -13.74 -6.60 3.76
C PHE A 30 -14.65 -7.55 2.99
N GLU A 31 -15.47 -8.28 3.73
CA GLU A 31 -16.48 -9.18 3.17
C GLU A 31 -17.59 -8.38 2.46
N LYS A 32 -18.05 -7.28 3.06
CA LYS A 32 -19.12 -6.44 2.53
C LYS A 32 -18.62 -5.59 1.36
N ARG A 33 -19.34 -5.66 0.22
CA ARG A 33 -19.03 -4.86 -0.99
C ARG A 33 -19.03 -3.35 -0.73
N ARG A 34 -19.94 -2.87 0.12
CA ARG A 34 -20.06 -1.45 0.47
C ARG A 34 -18.77 -0.93 1.11
N ASP A 35 -18.28 -1.64 2.12
CA ASP A 35 -17.10 -1.22 2.88
C ASP A 35 -15.86 -1.29 1.98
N ARG A 36 -15.77 -2.32 1.12
CA ARG A 36 -14.73 -2.43 0.10
C ARG A 36 -14.66 -1.23 -0.84
N LEU A 37 -15.81 -0.80 -1.38
CA LEU A 37 -15.89 0.38 -2.25
C LEU A 37 -15.51 1.65 -1.50
N MET A 38 -16.02 1.81 -0.27
CA MET A 38 -15.73 2.97 0.57
C MET A 38 -14.22 3.11 0.80
N TYR A 39 -13.54 2.05 1.24
CA TYR A 39 -12.09 2.08 1.47
C TYR A 39 -11.28 2.24 0.18
N ALA A 40 -11.67 1.59 -0.92
CA ALA A 40 -11.01 1.78 -2.21
C ALA A 40 -11.09 3.24 -2.67
N LEU A 41 -12.25 3.90 -2.52
CA LEU A 41 -12.43 5.31 -2.85
C LEU A 41 -11.64 6.24 -1.92
N ILE A 42 -11.59 5.94 -0.62
CA ILE A 42 -10.78 6.71 0.35
C ILE A 42 -9.30 6.66 -0.02
N ILE A 43 -8.76 5.45 -0.29
CA ILE A 43 -7.36 5.28 -0.68
C ILE A 43 -7.09 5.99 -2.01
N PHE A 44 -7.95 5.81 -3.01
CA PHE A 44 -7.82 6.47 -4.31
C PHE A 44 -7.81 8.00 -4.17
N THR A 45 -8.78 8.55 -3.44
CA THR A 45 -8.94 10.01 -3.28
C THR A 45 -7.79 10.61 -2.48
N SER A 46 -7.34 9.94 -1.42
CA SER A 46 -6.19 10.41 -0.62
C SER A 46 -4.88 10.41 -1.42
N GLN A 47 -4.64 9.37 -2.23
CA GLN A 47 -3.47 9.33 -3.11
C GLN A 47 -3.55 10.36 -4.23
N PHE A 48 -4.72 10.51 -4.86
CA PHE A 48 -4.94 11.54 -5.88
C PHE A 48 -4.71 12.94 -5.31
N LEU A 49 -5.25 13.23 -4.12
CA LEU A 49 -5.03 14.50 -3.42
C LEU A 49 -3.54 14.72 -3.09
N THR A 50 -2.84 13.67 -2.65
CA THR A 50 -1.40 13.75 -2.37
C THR A 50 -0.62 14.12 -3.64
N THR A 51 -0.92 13.52 -4.79
CA THR A 51 -0.28 13.85 -6.07
C THR A 51 -0.56 15.30 -6.49
N LEU A 52 -1.76 15.82 -6.21
CA LEU A 52 -2.11 17.22 -6.49
C LEU A 52 -1.36 18.20 -5.59
N LEU A 53 -1.25 17.90 -4.29
CA LEU A 53 -0.60 18.78 -3.31
C LEU A 53 0.92 18.70 -3.36
N PHE A 54 1.48 17.54 -3.70
CA PHE A 54 2.92 17.28 -3.71
C PHE A 54 3.36 16.58 -5.01
N PRO A 55 3.48 17.30 -6.14
CA PRO A 55 3.81 16.71 -7.45
C PRO A 55 5.20 16.05 -7.51
N GLN A 56 6.09 16.41 -6.59
CA GLN A 56 7.43 15.86 -6.46
C GLN A 56 7.42 14.43 -5.88
N MET A 57 6.36 14.05 -5.16
CA MET A 57 6.24 12.75 -4.51
C MET A 57 5.81 11.71 -5.54
N LYS A 58 6.72 10.79 -5.87
CA LYS A 58 6.41 9.62 -6.70
C LYS A 58 6.19 8.42 -5.79
N GLY A 59 5.08 7.73 -5.99
CA GLY A 59 4.85 6.46 -5.32
C GLY A 59 5.63 5.33 -6.01
N TYR A 60 6.16 4.40 -5.21
CA TYR A 60 6.85 3.24 -5.72
C TYR A 60 5.84 2.19 -6.25
N SER A 61 5.93 1.86 -7.54
CA SER A 61 4.98 0.94 -8.21
C SER A 61 5.12 -0.51 -7.73
N GLY A 62 6.27 -0.90 -7.18
CA GLY A 62 6.48 -2.24 -6.62
C GLY A 62 5.53 -2.60 -5.48
N TRP A 63 4.95 -1.59 -4.80
CA TRP A 63 3.89 -1.80 -3.80
C TRP A 63 2.64 -2.47 -4.35
N LEU A 64 2.38 -2.38 -5.66
CA LEU A 64 1.25 -3.06 -6.30
C LEU A 64 1.40 -4.59 -6.21
N VAL A 65 2.61 -5.12 -6.36
CA VAL A 65 2.88 -6.56 -6.26
C VAL A 65 2.58 -7.06 -4.85
N PHE A 66 3.05 -6.34 -3.82
CA PHE A 66 2.76 -6.68 -2.43
C PHE A 66 1.28 -6.58 -2.10
N THR A 67 0.59 -5.58 -2.67
CA THR A 67 -0.86 -5.41 -2.52
C THR A 67 -1.63 -6.60 -3.13
N ILE A 68 -1.21 -7.13 -4.27
CA ILE A 68 -1.77 -8.37 -4.84
C ILE A 68 -1.46 -9.54 -3.93
N LEU A 69 -0.20 -9.70 -3.53
CA LEU A 69 0.23 -10.85 -2.73
C LEU A 69 -0.58 -10.93 -1.42
N ILE A 70 -0.69 -9.82 -0.70
CA ILE A 70 -1.42 -9.77 0.58
C ILE A 70 -2.93 -9.78 0.34
N GLY A 71 -3.43 -8.95 -0.58
CA GLY A 71 -4.87 -8.72 -0.76
C GLY A 71 -5.60 -9.82 -1.54
N LEU A 72 -4.90 -10.59 -2.39
CA LEU A 72 -5.49 -11.66 -3.21
C LEU A 72 -4.97 -13.05 -2.85
N VAL A 73 -3.67 -13.21 -2.56
CA VAL A 73 -3.04 -14.54 -2.44
C VAL A 73 -3.01 -15.04 -1.01
N VAL A 74 -2.41 -14.28 -0.09
CA VAL A 74 -2.25 -14.67 1.33
C VAL A 74 -3.57 -14.46 2.08
N GLY A 75 -4.20 -13.31 1.82
CA GLY A 75 -5.32 -12.82 2.60
C GLY A 75 -4.96 -12.46 4.04
N VAL A 76 -5.91 -11.84 4.74
CA VAL A 76 -5.78 -11.45 6.15
C VAL A 76 -6.86 -12.09 7.06
N PRO A 77 -7.20 -13.40 6.93
CA PRO A 77 -8.04 -14.05 7.93
C PRO A 77 -7.18 -14.40 9.14
N HIS A 78 -7.32 -13.65 10.24
CA HIS A 78 -6.70 -14.05 11.49
C HIS A 78 -7.62 -15.02 12.23
N PRO A 79 -7.20 -16.27 12.51
CA PRO A 79 -7.95 -17.14 13.42
C PRO A 79 -7.99 -16.51 14.82
N PRO A 80 -9.03 -16.81 15.62
CA PRO A 80 -9.12 -16.33 16.99
C PRO A 80 -7.91 -16.83 17.81
N SER A 81 -7.51 -16.06 18.82
CA SER A 81 -6.50 -16.53 19.76
C SER A 81 -7.07 -17.69 20.58
N GLU A 82 -6.28 -18.74 20.81
CA GLU A 82 -6.69 -19.83 21.71
C GLU A 82 -6.90 -19.35 23.15
N ILE A 83 -6.18 -18.29 23.55
CA ILE A 83 -6.24 -17.70 24.89
C ILE A 83 -6.39 -16.19 24.75
N GLU A 84 -7.58 -15.69 25.08
CA GLU A 84 -7.90 -14.27 25.14
C GLU A 84 -7.58 -13.74 26.55
N GLN A 85 -6.32 -13.34 26.76
CA GLN A 85 -5.87 -12.71 28.01
C GLN A 85 -5.16 -11.38 27.71
N PRO A 86 -5.25 -10.38 28.60
CA PRO A 86 -4.58 -9.11 28.39
C PRO A 86 -3.05 -9.30 28.33
N LEU A 87 -2.39 -8.58 27.40
CA LEU A 87 -0.93 -8.61 27.30
C LEU A 87 -0.29 -7.97 28.54
N ASN A 88 0.64 -8.69 29.15
CA ASN A 88 1.50 -8.17 30.21
C ASN A 88 2.41 -7.03 29.69
N GLY A 89 2.79 -6.11 30.58
CA GLY A 89 3.62 -4.93 30.24
C GLY A 89 4.85 -5.23 29.38
N PRO A 90 5.71 -6.21 29.74
CA PRO A 90 6.89 -6.56 28.95
C PRO A 90 6.57 -7.01 27.52
N ARG A 91 5.46 -7.73 27.33
CA ARG A 91 5.03 -8.20 25.99
C ARG A 91 4.59 -7.02 25.11
N LYS A 92 3.93 -6.02 25.70
CA LYS A 92 3.56 -4.79 24.98
C LYS A 92 4.82 -4.05 24.52
N ILE A 93 5.81 -3.89 25.40
CA ILE A 93 7.08 -3.22 25.06
C ILE A 93 7.78 -3.94 23.90
N LEU A 94 7.86 -5.28 23.96
CA LEU A 94 8.48 -6.07 22.90
C LEU A 94 7.74 -5.91 21.55
N GLY A 95 6.39 -5.89 21.56
CA GLY A 95 5.59 -5.65 20.36
C GLY A 95 5.84 -4.27 19.75
N TRP A 96 5.90 -3.22 20.57
CA TRP A 96 6.25 -1.87 20.10
C TRP A 96 7.68 -1.78 19.57
N PHE A 97 8.63 -2.44 20.23
CA PHE A 97 10.01 -2.51 19.75
C PHE A 97 10.10 -3.22 18.39
N ALA A 98 9.38 -4.32 18.20
CA ALA A 98 9.33 -5.02 16.92
C ALA A 98 8.72 -4.15 15.81
N LEU A 99 7.65 -3.39 16.11
CA LEU A 99 7.06 -2.44 15.17
C LEU A 99 8.06 -1.34 14.77
N LEU A 100 8.81 -0.81 15.75
CA LEU A 100 9.83 0.19 15.50
C LEU A 100 10.93 -0.35 14.59
N VAL A 101 11.47 -1.54 14.88
CA VAL A 101 12.49 -2.18 14.05
C VAL A 101 11.98 -2.41 12.63
N PHE A 102 10.74 -2.90 12.49
CA PHE A 102 10.11 -3.07 11.18
C PHE A 102 10.09 -1.76 10.39
N ILE A 103 9.65 -0.65 10.99
CA ILE A 103 9.60 0.66 10.31
C ILE A 103 11.01 1.15 9.93
N LEU A 104 12.01 0.97 10.80
CA LEU A 104 13.38 1.41 10.52
C LEU A 104 14.04 0.62 9.39
N CYS A 105 13.71 -0.67 9.25
CA CYS A 105 14.31 -1.54 8.24
C CYS A 105 13.58 -1.54 6.90
N LEU A 106 12.34 -1.05 6.85
CA LEU A 106 11.53 -1.11 5.64
C LEU A 106 11.75 0.16 4.79
N THR A 107 12.72 0.09 3.87
CA THR A 107 12.97 1.18 2.91
C THR A 107 11.85 1.24 1.87
N PRO A 108 11.12 2.38 1.72
CA PRO A 108 9.96 2.47 0.82
C PRO A 108 10.29 2.39 -0.67
N ASP A 109 11.54 2.66 -1.05
CA ASP A 109 12.03 2.68 -2.43
C ASP A 109 13.43 2.01 -2.47
N PRO A 110 13.68 1.03 -3.35
CA PRO A 110 15.01 0.42 -3.49
C PRO A 110 16.10 1.41 -3.87
N ILE A 111 17.33 1.12 -3.47
CA ILE A 111 18.51 1.93 -3.77
C ILE A 111 18.86 1.80 -5.26
N GLU A 112 18.76 2.89 -6.03
CA GLU A 112 19.27 2.95 -7.40
C GLU A 112 20.79 3.15 -7.42
N LEU A 113 21.54 2.17 -7.93
CA LEU A 113 22.99 2.30 -8.16
C LEU A 113 23.23 2.95 -9.53
N ILE A 114 23.45 4.27 -9.54
CA ILE A 114 23.83 5.00 -10.76
C ILE A 114 25.33 4.82 -10.96
N PHE A 115 25.71 3.94 -11.89
CA PHE A 115 27.09 3.85 -12.36
C PHE A 115 27.33 4.97 -13.38
N SER A 116 28.02 6.03 -12.96
CA SER A 116 28.52 7.03 -13.90
C SER A 116 29.65 6.40 -14.71
N THR A 117 29.32 5.86 -15.89
CA THR A 117 30.33 5.65 -16.91
C THR A 117 30.68 7.03 -17.47
N ALA A 118 31.86 7.54 -17.12
CA ALA A 118 32.43 8.69 -17.81
C ALA A 118 32.46 8.35 -19.31
N GLN A 119 31.70 9.10 -20.11
CA GLN A 119 31.82 9.03 -21.57
C GLN A 119 33.20 9.58 -21.97
N PRO A 120 33.88 8.98 -22.96
CA PRO A 120 35.22 9.35 -23.39
C PRO A 120 35.29 10.75 -24.03
#